data_AF-A0A6B1F3Q7-F1
#
_entry.id   AF-A0A6B1F3Q7-F1
#
_cell.length_a   1.000
_cell.length_b   1.000
_cell.length_c   1.000
_cell.angle_alpha   90.00
_cell.angle_beta   90.00
_cell.angle_gamma   90.00
#
_symmetry.space_group_name_H-M   'P 1'
#
loop_
_entity.id
_entity.type
_entity.pdbx_description
1 polymer ?
#
loop_
_entity_poly.entity_id
_entity_poly.type
_entity_poly.pdbx_seq_one_letter_code
_entity_poly.pdbx_strand_id
1 'polypeptide(L)'
;MGTDQQARENENDFYSNLKRVFRDPDVAKPHHPAADPAETRRFKAQRPERPNPVLRLLESTADELSPQEIHAQLRSQGGRLGLATIYRQLRQLSQLGQVRHRMLSNGERVYSPVERDQHHLTCVNCGSSEPLPICPVDTRAQELSKVLLHGFRPLFHTFEIHGLCVRCQRPGAASRG
;
A
#
# COMPACT_ATOMS: atom_id res chain seq x y z
N MET A 1 -32.92 8.43 -20.77
CA MET A 1 -32.39 9.67 -20.17
C MET A 1 -32.41 9.63 -18.63
N GLY A 2 -32.20 8.47 -17.98
CA GLY A 2 -32.45 8.32 -16.52
C GLY A 2 -31.28 7.80 -15.67
N THR A 3 -30.09 7.56 -16.23
CA THR A 3 -28.98 6.90 -15.51
C THR A 3 -27.92 7.87 -14.98
N ASP A 4 -27.87 9.11 -15.48
CA ASP A 4 -26.86 10.12 -15.13
C ASP A 4 -27.22 10.92 -13.85
N GLN A 5 -28.51 11.01 -13.52
CA GLN A 5 -28.99 11.72 -12.32
C GLN A 5 -28.78 10.86 -11.06
N GLN A 6 -29.04 9.55 -11.16
CA GLN A 6 -28.89 8.59 -10.06
C GLN A 6 -27.43 8.40 -9.63
N ALA A 7 -26.47 8.53 -10.57
CA ALA A 7 -25.03 8.44 -10.28
C ALA A 7 -24.52 9.64 -9.48
N ARG A 8 -25.03 10.84 -9.77
CA ARG A 8 -24.67 12.09 -9.06
C ARG A 8 -25.28 12.18 -7.66
N GLU A 9 -26.46 11.59 -7.45
CA GLU A 9 -27.09 11.49 -6.14
C GLU A 9 -26.34 10.51 -5.21
N ASN A 10 -25.82 9.39 -5.75
CA ASN A 10 -25.05 8.41 -4.99
C ASN A 10 -23.62 8.88 -4.63
N GLU A 11 -22.97 9.69 -5.46
CA GLU A 11 -21.69 10.34 -5.11
C GLU A 11 -21.86 11.33 -3.94
N ASN A 12 -22.96 12.08 -3.92
CA ASN A 12 -23.25 13.06 -2.89
C ASN A 12 -23.57 12.38 -1.53
N ASP A 13 -24.15 11.18 -1.58
CA ASP A 13 -24.44 10.36 -0.40
C ASP A 13 -23.20 9.72 0.24
N PHE A 14 -22.17 9.40 -0.54
CA PHE A 14 -20.91 8.91 0.01
C PHE A 14 -20.19 9.99 0.83
N TYR A 15 -20.06 11.20 0.26
CA TYR A 15 -19.43 12.33 0.95
C TYR A 15 -20.28 12.89 2.11
N SER A 16 -21.61 12.80 2.03
CA SER A 16 -22.51 13.24 3.11
C SER A 16 -22.56 12.27 4.29
N ASN A 17 -22.50 10.95 4.04
CA ASN A 17 -22.41 9.94 5.10
C ASN A 17 -21.07 9.97 5.82
N LEU A 18 -19.97 10.21 5.10
CA LEU A 18 -18.67 10.54 5.70
C LEU A 18 -18.82 11.70 6.70
N LYS A 19 -19.39 12.84 6.27
CA LYS A 19 -19.63 14.02 7.14
C LYS A 19 -20.52 13.75 8.36
N ARG A 20 -21.32 12.68 8.36
CA ARG A 20 -22.23 12.31 9.45
C ARG A 20 -21.54 11.46 10.53
N VAL A 21 -20.58 10.61 10.14
CA VAL A 21 -19.68 9.91 11.06
C VAL A 21 -18.77 10.89 11.82
N PHE A 22 -18.46 12.05 11.22
CA PHE A 22 -17.52 13.04 11.76
C PHE A 22 -18.14 14.16 12.61
N ARG A 23 -19.37 14.02 13.10
CA ARG A 23 -20.06 15.05 13.93
C ARG A 23 -20.21 14.66 15.40
N ASP A 24 -19.37 13.75 15.88
CA ASP A 24 -19.33 13.39 17.30
C ASP A 24 -18.42 14.37 18.07
N PRO A 25 -18.97 15.22 18.95
CA PRO A 25 -18.19 16.23 19.67
C PRO A 25 -17.21 15.64 20.70
N ASP A 26 -17.31 14.35 21.05
CA ASP A 26 -16.35 13.70 21.95
C ASP A 26 -15.03 13.29 21.26
N VAL A 27 -14.97 13.38 19.93
CA VAL A 27 -13.73 13.17 19.13
C VAL A 27 -12.84 14.43 19.10
N ALA A 28 -13.37 15.57 19.56
CA ALA A 28 -12.72 16.87 19.43
C ALA A 28 -11.78 17.20 20.61
N LYS A 29 -10.64 16.51 20.73
CA LYS A 29 -9.45 17.14 21.31
C LYS A 29 -8.18 16.83 20.49
N PRO A 30 -7.63 17.84 19.79
CA PRO A 30 -6.52 17.66 18.87
C PRO A 30 -5.17 17.75 19.58
N HIS A 31 -4.32 16.77 19.35
CA HIS A 31 -2.88 17.00 19.23
C HIS A 31 -2.39 16.19 18.03
N HIS A 32 -2.01 16.87 16.95
CA HIS A 32 -0.72 16.66 16.29
C HIS A 32 -0.52 17.56 15.06
N PRO A 33 0.71 18.03 14.83
CA PRO A 33 1.11 18.76 13.64
C PRO A 33 1.28 17.80 12.44
N ALA A 34 1.28 18.37 11.23
CA ALA A 34 1.70 17.67 10.01
C ALA A 34 3.02 16.92 10.24
N ALA A 35 3.21 15.77 9.58
CA ALA A 35 4.38 14.91 9.73
C ALA A 35 5.68 15.73 9.87
N ASP A 36 6.23 15.76 11.09
CA ASP A 36 7.40 16.56 11.42
C ASP A 36 8.63 15.98 10.69
N PRO A 37 9.35 16.78 9.87
CA PRO A 37 10.61 16.39 9.26
C PRO A 37 11.66 15.85 10.26
N ALA A 38 11.57 16.25 11.54
CA ALA A 38 12.44 15.76 12.61
C ALA A 38 12.11 14.32 13.06
N GLU A 39 10.85 13.87 12.94
CA GLU A 39 10.48 12.48 13.24
C GLU A 39 10.86 11.53 12.10
N THR A 40 10.72 11.96 10.84
CA THR A 40 11.24 11.21 9.68
C THR A 40 12.76 10.99 9.79
N ARG A 41 13.47 11.96 10.41
CA ARG A 41 14.89 11.83 10.77
C ARG A 41 15.13 10.84 11.92
N ARG A 42 14.24 10.71 12.91
CA ARG A 42 14.36 9.71 14.00
C ARG A 42 14.19 8.26 13.52
N PHE A 43 13.31 8.01 12.54
CA PHE A 43 13.22 6.68 11.89
C PHE A 43 14.44 6.37 11.03
N LYS A 44 15.01 7.37 10.33
CA LYS A 44 16.33 7.23 9.70
C LYS A 44 17.46 6.98 10.71
N ALA A 45 17.35 7.49 11.93
CA ALA A 45 18.37 7.37 12.97
C ALA A 45 18.41 6.00 13.68
N GLN A 46 17.39 5.16 13.50
CA GLN A 46 17.38 3.76 13.98
C GLN A 46 17.90 2.77 12.93
N ARG A 47 18.68 3.25 11.94
CA ARG A 47 19.35 2.38 10.97
C ARG A 47 20.42 1.57 11.72
N PRO A 48 20.34 0.23 11.76
CA PRO A 48 21.44 -0.57 12.28
C PRO A 48 22.72 -0.24 11.50
N GLU A 49 23.88 -0.26 12.19
CA GLU A 49 25.20 0.07 11.63
C GLU A 49 25.56 -0.71 10.35
N ARG A 50 24.88 -1.85 10.13
CA ARG A 50 24.86 -2.54 8.84
C ARG A 50 23.49 -2.41 8.17
N PRO A 51 23.40 -1.89 6.94
CA PRO A 51 22.14 -1.76 6.25
C PRO A 51 21.54 -3.15 5.99
N ASN A 52 20.28 -3.34 6.39
CA ASN A 52 19.55 -4.60 6.24
C ASN A 52 19.58 -5.05 4.77
N PRO A 53 20.08 -6.27 4.47
CA PRO A 53 20.26 -6.72 3.08
C PRO A 53 18.95 -6.82 2.31
N VAL A 54 17.84 -7.18 2.98
CA VAL A 54 16.51 -7.22 2.36
C VAL A 54 16.05 -5.82 1.99
N LEU A 55 16.19 -4.84 2.89
CA LEU A 55 15.82 -3.46 2.61
C LEU A 55 16.68 -2.90 1.46
N ARG A 56 18.00 -3.13 1.46
CA ARG A 56 18.88 -2.69 0.38
C ARG A 56 18.50 -3.27 -0.97
N LEU A 57 18.16 -4.56 -1.02
CA LEU A 57 17.72 -5.19 -2.26
C LEU A 57 16.45 -4.49 -2.77
N LEU A 58 15.46 -4.30 -1.90
CA LEU A 58 14.21 -3.62 -2.22
C LEU A 58 14.43 -2.15 -2.63
N GLU A 59 15.38 -1.43 -2.04
CA GLU A 59 15.75 -0.06 -2.45
C GLU A 59 16.44 -0.03 -3.83
N SER A 60 17.08 -1.13 -4.25
CA SER A 60 17.87 -1.20 -5.49
C SER A 60 17.10 -1.66 -6.74
N THR A 61 15.87 -2.16 -6.57
CA THR A 61 15.01 -2.58 -7.68
C THR A 61 13.77 -1.70 -7.81
N ALA A 62 13.28 -1.55 -9.04
CA ALA A 62 11.98 -0.93 -9.31
C ALA A 62 10.81 -1.90 -9.08
N ASP A 63 11.07 -3.19 -8.98
CA ASP A 63 10.05 -4.23 -8.83
C ASP A 63 9.58 -4.37 -7.38
N GLU A 64 8.40 -4.95 -7.23
CA GLU A 64 7.89 -5.46 -5.96
C GLU A 64 8.25 -6.95 -5.91
N LEU A 65 8.88 -7.39 -4.82
CA LEU A 65 9.43 -8.75 -4.75
C LEU A 65 8.73 -9.60 -3.69
N SER A 66 8.50 -10.87 -3.99
CA SER A 66 8.08 -11.84 -3.00
C SER A 66 9.23 -12.28 -2.09
N PRO A 67 8.96 -12.82 -0.89
CA PRO A 67 10.00 -13.37 -0.03
C PRO A 67 10.90 -14.42 -0.73
N GLN A 68 10.32 -15.19 -1.64
CA GLN A 68 10.99 -16.22 -2.42
C GLN A 68 11.93 -15.58 -3.46
N GLU A 69 11.49 -14.53 -4.15
CA GLU A 69 12.32 -13.77 -5.09
C GLU A 69 13.46 -13.05 -4.37
N ILE A 70 13.17 -12.40 -3.23
CA ILE A 70 14.18 -11.78 -2.36
C ILE A 70 15.23 -12.82 -1.96
N HIS A 71 14.80 -14.01 -1.54
CA HIS A 71 15.71 -15.10 -1.18
C HIS A 71 16.57 -15.54 -2.37
N ALA A 72 15.96 -15.74 -3.55
CA ALA A 72 16.67 -16.15 -4.76
C ALA A 72 17.73 -15.12 -5.17
N GLN A 73 17.37 -13.83 -5.20
CA GLN A 73 18.27 -12.75 -5.58
C GLN A 73 19.40 -12.54 -4.56
N LEU A 74 19.11 -12.60 -3.26
CA LEU A 74 20.17 -12.52 -2.23
C LEU A 74 21.12 -13.71 -2.31
N ARG A 75 20.62 -14.92 -2.61
CA ARG A 75 21.48 -16.11 -2.81
C ARG A 75 22.35 -15.98 -4.05
N SER A 76 21.83 -15.47 -5.17
CA SER A 76 22.65 -15.27 -6.38
C SER A 76 23.73 -14.21 -6.19
N GLN A 77 23.56 -13.28 -5.25
CA GLN A 77 24.57 -12.30 -4.84
C GLN A 77 25.58 -12.84 -3.80
N GLY A 78 25.58 -14.16 -3.51
CA GLY A 78 26.47 -14.80 -2.54
C GLY A 78 26.01 -14.71 -1.09
N GLY A 79 24.80 -14.21 -0.83
CA GLY A 79 24.20 -14.14 0.50
C GLY A 79 23.83 -15.52 1.04
N ARG A 80 23.88 -15.67 2.37
CA ARG A 80 23.52 -16.90 3.10
C ARG A 80 22.24 -16.74 3.96
N LEU A 81 21.46 -15.71 3.69
CA LEU A 81 20.24 -15.43 4.46
C LEU A 81 19.18 -16.50 4.18
N GLY A 82 18.76 -17.23 5.21
CA GLY A 82 17.66 -18.19 5.08
C GLY A 82 16.30 -17.50 4.93
N LEU A 83 15.36 -18.15 4.24
CA LEU A 83 14.02 -17.63 3.97
C LEU A 83 13.25 -17.22 5.25
N ALA A 84 13.34 -18.01 6.33
CA ALA A 84 12.71 -17.66 7.61
C ALA A 84 13.25 -16.33 8.20
N THR A 85 14.53 -16.03 7.99
CA THR A 85 15.13 -14.75 8.40
C THR A 85 14.59 -13.60 7.56
N ILE A 86 14.40 -13.82 6.26
CA ILE A 86 13.80 -12.82 5.35
C ILE A 86 12.39 -12.47 5.81
N TYR A 87 11.54 -13.45 6.13
CA TYR A 87 10.20 -13.18 6.68
C TYR A 87 10.23 -12.37 7.98
N ARG A 88 11.13 -12.70 8.92
CA ARG A 88 11.29 -11.93 10.17
C ARG A 88 11.74 -10.50 9.89
N GLN A 89 12.68 -10.31 8.98
CA GLN A 89 13.15 -8.99 8.58
C GLN A 89 12.05 -8.18 7.90
N LEU A 90 11.30 -8.75 6.96
CA LEU A 90 10.17 -8.08 6.31
C LEU A 90 9.11 -7.64 7.34
N ARG A 91 8.78 -8.50 8.30
CA ARG A 91 7.87 -8.15 9.41
C ARG A 91 8.39 -6.95 10.21
N GLN A 92 9.65 -6.97 10.61
CA GLN A 92 10.28 -5.87 11.34
C GLN A 92 10.28 -4.58 10.53
N LEU A 93 10.67 -4.65 9.25
CA LEU A 93 10.71 -3.50 8.35
C LEU A 93 9.32 -2.90 8.14
N SER A 94 8.26 -3.72 8.04
CA SER A 94 6.88 -3.24 7.96
C SER A 94 6.44 -2.56 9.26
N GLN A 95 6.82 -3.09 10.42
CA GLN A 95 6.54 -2.48 11.72
C GLN A 95 7.28 -1.14 11.92
N LEU A 96 8.41 -0.95 11.24
CA LEU A 96 9.17 0.29 11.22
C LEU A 96 8.70 1.26 10.13
N GLY A 97 7.72 0.89 9.30
CA GLY A 97 7.25 1.71 8.18
C GLY A 97 8.29 1.90 7.07
N GLN A 98 9.23 0.95 6.93
CA GLN A 98 10.28 1.00 5.90
C GLN A 98 9.89 0.24 4.63
N VAL A 99 9.00 -0.76 4.75
CA VAL A 99 8.47 -1.50 3.60
C VAL A 99 6.96 -1.66 3.70
N ARG A 100 6.28 -1.48 2.57
CA ARG A 100 4.88 -1.87 2.37
C ARG A 100 4.80 -3.24 1.73
N HIS A 101 3.60 -3.81 1.72
CA HIS A 101 3.32 -5.06 1.02
C HIS A 101 1.91 -5.09 0.48
N ARG A 102 1.71 -5.86 -0.59
CA ARG A 102 0.38 -6.10 -1.15
C ARG A 102 0.21 -7.56 -1.55
N MET A 103 -1.01 -7.96 -1.82
CA MET A 103 -1.37 -9.34 -2.18
C MET A 103 -1.65 -9.40 -3.68
N LEU A 104 -0.91 -10.26 -4.39
CA LEU A 104 -1.18 -10.59 -5.78
C LEU A 104 -2.42 -11.48 -5.89
N SER A 105 -2.98 -11.58 -7.10
CA SER A 105 -4.17 -12.42 -7.37
C SER A 105 -3.96 -13.91 -7.09
N ASN A 106 -2.72 -14.39 -7.17
CA ASN A 106 -2.33 -15.76 -6.83
C ASN A 106 -2.18 -16.01 -5.32
N GLY A 107 -2.43 -15.00 -4.47
CA GLY A 107 -2.26 -15.08 -3.02
C GLY A 107 -0.82 -14.89 -2.54
N GLU A 108 0.13 -14.60 -3.43
CA GLU A 108 1.49 -14.26 -3.05
C GLU A 108 1.58 -12.82 -2.54
N ARG A 109 2.42 -12.60 -1.52
CA ARG A 109 2.67 -11.28 -0.97
C ARG A 109 3.96 -10.72 -1.55
N VAL A 110 3.89 -9.54 -2.14
CA VAL A 110 5.06 -8.81 -2.66
C VAL A 110 5.33 -7.57 -1.82
N TYR A 111 6.60 -7.17 -1.75
CA TYR A 111 7.10 -6.12 -0.88
C TYR A 111 7.85 -5.05 -1.66
N SER A 112 7.77 -3.81 -1.18
CA SER A 112 8.52 -2.66 -1.71
C SER A 112 8.77 -1.63 -0.60
N PRO A 113 9.75 -0.71 -0.77
CA PRO A 113 9.89 0.47 0.08
C PRO A 113 8.59 1.29 0.11
N VAL A 114 8.32 1.92 1.26
CA VAL A 114 7.11 2.75 1.45
C VAL A 114 7.13 3.99 0.55
N GLU A 115 8.31 4.52 0.23
CA GLU A 115 8.49 5.67 -0.66
C GLU A 115 7.97 5.40 -2.09
N ARG A 116 7.87 4.12 -2.47
CA ARG A 116 7.27 3.69 -3.75
C ARG A 116 5.78 3.47 -3.56
N ASP A 117 5.02 4.54 -3.33
CA ASP A 117 3.55 4.50 -3.19
C ASP A 117 2.90 4.36 -4.57
N GLN A 118 2.58 3.13 -4.96
CA GLN A 118 1.93 2.80 -6.23
C GLN A 118 0.70 1.94 -5.96
N HIS A 119 -0.40 2.31 -6.61
CA HIS A 119 -1.68 1.60 -6.54
C HIS A 119 -1.89 0.82 -7.82
N HIS A 120 -2.69 -0.25 -7.74
CA HIS A 120 -2.85 -1.17 -8.86
C HIS A 120 -4.31 -1.51 -9.13
N LEU A 121 -4.62 -1.68 -10.42
CA LEU A 121 -5.79 -2.37 -10.93
C LEU A 121 -5.38 -3.81 -11.23
N THR A 122 -5.87 -4.77 -10.46
CA THR A 122 -5.49 -6.19 -10.59
C THR A 122 -6.66 -7.00 -11.18
N CYS A 123 -6.42 -7.66 -12.31
CA CYS A 123 -7.40 -8.55 -12.92
C CYS A 123 -7.46 -9.89 -12.16
N VAL A 124 -8.64 -10.26 -11.64
CA VAL A 124 -8.81 -11.52 -10.91
C VAL A 124 -8.84 -12.75 -11.80
N ASN A 125 -9.06 -12.59 -13.12
CA ASN A 125 -9.11 -13.71 -14.06
C ASN A 125 -7.73 -14.04 -14.68
N CYS A 126 -6.95 -13.03 -15.07
CA CYS A 126 -5.66 -13.25 -15.74
C CYS A 126 -4.44 -12.73 -14.97
N GLY A 127 -4.64 -12.12 -13.80
CA GLY A 127 -3.56 -11.60 -12.96
C GLY A 127 -2.85 -10.34 -13.47
N SER A 128 -3.25 -9.78 -14.61
CA SER A 128 -2.63 -8.54 -15.11
C SER A 128 -2.84 -7.39 -14.11
N SER A 129 -1.77 -6.68 -13.81
CA SER A 129 -1.75 -5.56 -12.86
C SER A 129 -1.29 -4.30 -13.58
N GLU A 130 -2.10 -3.24 -13.52
CA GLU A 130 -1.81 -1.95 -14.16
C GLU A 130 -1.78 -0.82 -13.11
N PRO A 131 -0.91 0.19 -13.23
CA PRO A 131 -0.85 1.29 -12.27
C PRO A 131 -2.16 2.10 -12.22
N LEU A 132 -2.67 2.36 -11.01
CA LEU A 132 -3.77 3.26 -10.75
C LEU A 132 -3.23 4.63 -10.33
N PRO A 133 -3.46 5.70 -11.10
CA PRO A 133 -2.85 7.02 -10.84
C PRO A 133 -3.48 7.81 -9.69
N ILE A 134 -4.49 7.27 -9.00
CA ILE A 134 -5.24 7.98 -7.96
C ILE A 134 -5.06 7.26 -6.62
N CYS A 135 -4.77 8.04 -5.57
CA CYS A 135 -4.79 7.60 -4.18
C CYS A 135 -5.87 8.36 -3.41
N PRO A 136 -6.96 7.70 -2.98
CA PRO A 136 -7.99 8.38 -2.19
C PRO A 136 -7.51 8.73 -0.77
N VAL A 137 -6.44 8.09 -0.29
CA VAL A 137 -5.87 8.27 1.05
C VAL A 137 -4.49 8.91 0.99
N ASP A 138 -4.22 9.73 -0.05
CA ASP A 138 -2.94 10.44 -0.13
C ASP A 138 -2.74 11.25 1.14
N THR A 139 -1.79 10.83 1.98
CA THR A 139 -1.54 11.43 3.29
C THR A 139 -0.95 12.83 3.19
N ARG A 140 -0.57 13.28 1.98
CA ARG A 140 -0.28 14.70 1.67
C ARG A 140 -1.55 15.55 1.67
N ALA A 141 -2.71 14.96 1.39
CA ALA A 141 -4.01 15.59 1.58
C ALA A 141 -4.35 15.58 3.09
N GLN A 142 -3.86 16.60 3.78
CA GLN A 142 -3.91 16.75 5.24
C GLN A 142 -5.32 16.60 5.84
N GLU A 143 -6.36 16.91 5.07
CA GLU A 143 -7.74 16.97 5.57
C GLU A 143 -8.39 15.60 5.77
N LEU A 144 -8.14 14.64 4.87
CA LEU A 144 -8.70 13.29 5.02
C LEU A 144 -7.99 12.51 6.15
N SER A 145 -6.69 12.75 6.31
CA SER A 145 -5.85 12.11 7.33
C SER A 145 -6.19 12.58 8.76
N LYS A 146 -6.52 13.87 8.96
CA LYS A 146 -6.92 14.39 10.27
C LYS A 146 -8.24 13.80 10.77
N VAL A 147 -9.16 13.55 9.85
CA VAL A 147 -10.54 13.18 10.15
C VAL A 147 -10.70 11.65 10.28
N LEU A 148 -10.03 10.85 9.44
CA LEU A 148 -10.20 9.39 9.47
C LEU A 148 -9.36 8.68 10.52
N LEU A 149 -8.25 9.27 10.96
CA LEU A 149 -7.25 8.52 11.69
C LEU A 149 -7.42 8.59 13.20
N HIS A 150 -8.10 9.59 13.78
CA HIS A 150 -8.43 9.61 15.22
C HIS A 150 -7.23 9.28 16.15
N GLY A 151 -6.03 9.81 15.87
CA GLY A 151 -4.79 9.48 16.61
C GLY A 151 -4.05 8.23 16.11
N PHE A 152 -4.57 7.54 15.09
CA PHE A 152 -3.87 6.49 14.36
C PHE A 152 -2.72 7.10 13.54
N ARG A 153 -1.53 6.56 13.74
CA ARG A 153 -0.34 6.93 12.95
C ARG A 153 -0.17 5.91 11.82
N PRO A 154 -0.50 6.26 10.55
CA PRO A 154 -0.25 5.35 9.44
C PRO A 154 1.26 5.21 9.23
N LEU A 155 1.72 3.97 9.06
CA LEU A 155 3.10 3.68 8.65
C LEU A 155 3.19 3.54 7.13
N PHE A 156 2.19 2.90 6.54
CA PHE A 156 1.94 2.81 5.11
C PHE A 156 0.48 2.42 4.89
N HIS A 157 -0.02 2.62 3.69
CA HIS A 157 -1.30 2.06 3.24
C HIS A 157 -1.06 1.15 2.04
N THR A 158 -2.09 0.39 1.68
CA THR A 158 -2.11 -0.39 0.45
C THR A 158 -3.50 -0.24 -0.12
N PHE A 159 -3.55 0.26 -1.35
CA PHE A 159 -4.81 0.49 -2.06
C PHE A 159 -4.74 -0.18 -3.43
N GLU A 160 -5.70 -1.05 -3.68
CA GLU A 160 -5.84 -1.80 -4.91
C GLU A 160 -7.31 -1.94 -5.29
N ILE A 161 -7.58 -2.05 -6.58
CA ILE A 161 -8.89 -2.41 -7.11
C ILE A 161 -8.75 -3.76 -7.81
N HIS A 162 -9.55 -4.73 -7.38
CA HIS A 162 -9.62 -6.05 -8.00
C HIS A 162 -10.85 -6.14 -8.90
N GLY A 163 -10.66 -6.55 -10.17
CA GLY A 163 -11.75 -6.58 -11.14
C GLY A 163 -11.42 -7.42 -12.38
N LEU A 164 -12.07 -7.14 -13.50
CA LEU A 164 -11.79 -7.77 -14.80
C LEU A 164 -11.18 -6.75 -15.74
N CYS A 165 -10.03 -7.06 -16.36
CA CYS A 165 -9.47 -6.21 -17.40
C CYS A 165 -10.33 -6.24 -18.67
N VAL A 166 -10.16 -5.25 -19.56
CA VAL A 166 -10.90 -5.12 -20.82
C VAL A 166 -10.87 -6.41 -21.65
N ARG A 167 -9.76 -7.16 -21.61
CA ARG A 167 -9.63 -8.45 -22.30
C ARG A 167 -10.53 -9.53 -21.69
N CYS A 168 -10.57 -9.60 -20.36
CA CYS A 168 -11.34 -10.62 -19.63
C CYS A 168 -12.84 -10.32 -19.55
N GLN A 169 -13.27 -9.09 -19.83
CA GLN A 169 -14.69 -8.74 -19.95
C GLN A 169 -15.31 -9.21 -21.28
N ARG A 170 -14.49 -9.57 -22.28
CA ARG A 170 -15.00 -10.02 -23.58
C ARG A 170 -15.50 -11.48 -23.50
N PRO A 171 -16.67 -11.79 -24.09
CA PRO A 171 -17.12 -13.17 -24.23
C PRO A 171 -16.07 -14.03 -24.95
N GLY A 172 -15.74 -15.20 -24.39
CA GLY A 172 -14.77 -16.14 -24.96
C GLY A 172 -13.31 -15.95 -24.53
N ALA A 173 -13.01 -15.00 -23.63
CA ALA A 173 -11.68 -14.88 -23.04
C ALA A 173 -11.42 -16.01 -22.03
N ALA A 174 -10.69 -17.05 -22.44
CA ALA A 174 -10.28 -18.14 -21.57
C ALA A 174 -9.46 -17.61 -20.36
N SER A 175 -9.77 -18.14 -19.17
CA SER A 175 -8.95 -17.98 -17.97
C SER A 175 -7.58 -18.61 -18.19
N ARG A 176 -6.51 -17.87 -17.97
CA ARG A 176 -5.16 -18.45 -17.84
C ARG A 176 -4.96 -18.77 -16.38
N GLY A 177 -5.43 -19.96 -15.97
CA GLY A 177 -5.05 -20.58 -14.71
C GLY A 177 -3.64 -21.14 -14.78
#